data_AF-A0A7R7WMB9-F1
#
_entry.id   AF-A0A7R7WMB9-F1
#
_cell.length_a   1.000
_cell.length_b   1.000
_cell.length_c   1.000
_cell.angle_alpha   90.00
_cell.angle_beta   90.00
_cell.angle_gamma   90.00
#
_symmetry.space_group_name_H-M   'P 1'
#
loop_
_entity.id
_entity.type
_entity.pdbx_description
1 polymer ?
#
loop_
_entity_poly.entity_id
_entity_poly.type
_entity_poly.pdbx_seq_one_letter_code
_entity_poly.pdbx_strand_id
1 'polypeptide(L)'
;MGSTAFRLTMSAQQIPLQFMPQQLQAGDRDDWTGITDPKERKKLQDRVNQRARRQRKKPKLLVYSAPCRPARHDSGNTILNNPQLNLLRQDQLVQNSRSPLLDKIVSFTACQPDSMETEQFINQFSSWISQRYEQRCLDTEPLPGLVQFNITRSLVVNAKLLGYTSERMAPSARSSLTSLSISESYFHAFPASLQPTALQRNVHHHPWIDLLPVAELRDNLLRQLETTYNAAQLCRDMRGLQVVSSGHGDVIVWGEPWDPHGWEVTEAFVQKWPWVVRGSRSLLQSTNYWRAQRGEPALSFQSYPAANGGANPRVHEVEEHLGSPA
;
A
#
# COMPACT_ATOMS: atom_id res chain seq x y z
N MET A 1 -34.10 -56.12 -33.56
CA MET A 1 -34.80 -54.94 -34.14
C MET A 1 -35.69 -54.37 -33.06
N GLY A 2 -35.62 -53.06 -32.80
CA GLY A 2 -36.52 -52.39 -31.85
C GLY A 2 -35.80 -51.37 -30.97
N SER A 3 -35.57 -50.19 -31.53
CA SER A 3 -34.96 -49.01 -30.90
C SER A 3 -35.88 -48.40 -29.83
N THR A 4 -35.33 -47.91 -28.71
CA THR A 4 -36.06 -47.01 -27.81
C THR A 4 -35.18 -45.82 -27.47
N ALA A 5 -35.47 -44.69 -28.11
CA ALA A 5 -34.79 -43.43 -27.94
C ALA A 5 -35.35 -42.70 -26.70
N PHE A 6 -34.49 -42.41 -25.71
CA PHE A 6 -34.79 -41.41 -24.69
C PHE A 6 -34.45 -40.02 -25.24
N ARG A 7 -35.47 -39.19 -25.47
CA ARG A 7 -35.32 -37.76 -25.74
C ARG A 7 -35.02 -37.05 -24.41
N LEU A 8 -33.81 -36.52 -24.25
CA LEU A 8 -33.52 -35.50 -23.25
C LEU A 8 -33.89 -34.14 -23.85
N THR A 9 -35.01 -33.57 -23.41
CA THR A 9 -35.33 -32.15 -23.63
C THR A 9 -34.37 -31.31 -22.79
N MET A 10 -33.36 -30.70 -23.43
CA MET A 10 -32.55 -29.66 -22.80
C MET A 10 -33.37 -28.38 -22.71
N SER A 11 -33.75 -28.02 -21.49
CA SER A 11 -34.28 -26.68 -21.18
C SER A 11 -33.15 -25.66 -21.36
N ALA A 12 -33.24 -24.80 -22.37
CA ALA A 12 -32.36 -23.65 -22.52
C ALA A 12 -32.60 -22.69 -21.35
N GLN A 13 -31.62 -22.56 -20.45
CA GLN A 13 -31.63 -21.51 -19.44
C GLN A 13 -31.52 -20.16 -20.15
N GLN A 14 -32.62 -19.40 -20.15
CA GLN A 14 -32.62 -18.01 -20.62
C GLN A 14 -31.77 -17.18 -19.66
N ILE A 15 -30.72 -16.53 -20.18
CA ILE A 15 -29.87 -15.61 -19.42
C ILE A 15 -30.68 -14.32 -19.21
N PRO A 16 -30.99 -13.92 -17.96
CA PRO A 16 -31.66 -12.65 -17.72
C PRO A 16 -30.73 -11.50 -18.07
N LEU A 17 -31.10 -10.67 -19.06
CA LEU A 17 -30.39 -9.43 -19.36
C LEU A 17 -30.73 -8.41 -18.27
N GLN A 18 -29.84 -8.26 -17.30
CA GLN A 18 -29.91 -7.18 -16.31
C GLN A 18 -29.08 -5.98 -16.78
N PHE A 19 -29.57 -4.77 -16.50
CA PHE A 19 -28.84 -3.53 -16.75
C PHE A 19 -27.52 -3.55 -15.97
N MET A 20 -26.41 -3.23 -16.64
CA MET A 20 -25.11 -3.13 -15.98
C MET A 20 -25.11 -1.97 -14.98
N PRO A 21 -24.50 -2.11 -13.79
CA PRO A 21 -24.41 -1.03 -12.80
C PRO A 21 -23.79 0.27 -13.36
N GLN A 22 -22.94 0.17 -14.38
CA GLN A 22 -22.33 1.32 -15.05
C GLN A 22 -23.33 2.15 -15.88
N GLN A 23 -24.46 1.57 -16.29
CA GLN A 23 -25.55 2.28 -16.96
C GLN A 23 -26.34 3.17 -15.99
N LEU A 24 -26.32 2.89 -14.68
CA LEU A 24 -26.99 3.72 -13.66
C LEU A 24 -26.28 5.05 -13.40
N GLN A 25 -24.99 5.16 -13.75
CA GLN A 25 -24.19 6.38 -13.56
C GLN A 25 -24.01 7.22 -14.84
N ALA A 26 -24.25 6.61 -16.00
CA ALA A 26 -24.30 7.31 -17.27
C ALA A 26 -25.69 7.96 -17.40
N GLY A 27 -25.75 9.28 -17.63
CA GLY A 27 -27.02 9.88 -18.06
C GLY A 27 -27.37 9.38 -19.46
N ASP A 28 -28.64 9.48 -19.89
CA ASP A 28 -29.19 8.98 -21.17
C ASP A 28 -28.36 9.25 -22.44
N ARG A 29 -27.41 10.21 -22.42
CA ARG A 29 -26.56 10.58 -23.57
C ARG A 29 -25.10 10.12 -23.47
N ASP A 30 -24.72 9.48 -22.38
CA ASP A 30 -23.35 9.05 -22.11
C ASP A 30 -23.25 7.53 -21.87
N ASP A 31 -24.32 6.77 -22.18
CA ASP A 31 -24.28 5.31 -22.18
C ASP A 31 -23.43 4.82 -23.36
N TRP A 32 -22.31 4.19 -23.04
CA TRP A 32 -21.36 3.64 -24.00
C TRP A 32 -21.54 2.13 -24.20
N THR A 33 -22.50 1.51 -23.50
CA THR A 33 -22.85 0.11 -23.67
C THR A 33 -23.56 -0.08 -25.02
N GLY A 34 -23.04 -0.99 -25.85
CA GLY A 34 -23.54 -1.22 -27.22
C GLY A 34 -22.83 -0.44 -28.34
N ILE A 35 -21.94 0.52 -28.04
CA ILE A 35 -21.17 1.25 -29.07
C ILE A 35 -19.95 0.41 -29.50
N THR A 36 -19.90 -0.01 -30.76
CA THR A 36 -18.83 -0.86 -31.32
C THR A 36 -17.58 -0.10 -31.75
N ASP A 37 -17.67 1.20 -32.06
CA ASP A 37 -16.51 2.04 -32.38
C ASP A 37 -15.65 2.33 -31.12
N PRO A 38 -14.38 1.89 -31.08
CA PRO A 38 -13.49 2.10 -29.93
C PRO A 38 -13.24 3.59 -29.60
N LYS A 39 -13.22 4.48 -30.61
CA LYS A 39 -12.91 5.90 -30.39
C LYS A 39 -14.09 6.64 -29.74
N GLU A 40 -15.29 6.38 -30.22
CA GLU A 40 -16.54 6.90 -29.64
C GLU A 40 -16.73 6.41 -28.20
N ARG A 41 -16.53 5.10 -27.96
CA ARG A 41 -16.61 4.51 -26.62
C ARG A 41 -15.64 5.18 -25.64
N LYS A 42 -14.39 5.37 -26.03
CA LYS A 42 -13.38 6.01 -25.18
C LYS A 42 -13.74 7.47 -24.87
N LYS A 43 -14.28 8.20 -25.83
CA LYS A 43 -14.71 9.60 -25.66
C LYS A 43 -15.83 9.75 -24.62
N LEU A 44 -16.79 8.83 -24.61
CA LEU A 44 -17.88 8.81 -23.63
C LEU A 44 -17.39 8.40 -22.23
N GLN A 45 -16.54 7.37 -22.14
CA GLN A 45 -15.91 6.97 -20.88
C GLN A 45 -15.08 8.11 -20.26
N ASP A 46 -14.26 8.80 -21.06
CA ASP A 46 -13.43 9.90 -20.60
C ASP A 46 -14.30 11.08 -20.11
N ARG A 47 -15.48 11.30 -20.71
CA ARG A 47 -16.45 12.32 -20.26
C ARG A 47 -17.08 11.97 -18.91
N VAL A 48 -17.47 10.71 -18.70
CA VAL A 48 -17.99 10.22 -17.41
C VAL A 48 -16.93 10.34 -16.32
N ASN A 49 -15.70 9.91 -16.61
CA ASN A 49 -14.56 10.01 -15.69
C ASN A 49 -14.22 11.46 -15.32
N GLN A 50 -14.30 12.39 -16.28
CA GLN A 50 -14.13 13.81 -16.01
C GLN A 50 -15.25 14.36 -15.11
N ARG A 51 -16.50 13.91 -15.26
CA ARG A 51 -17.62 14.34 -14.41
C ARG A 51 -17.45 13.82 -12.98
N ALA A 52 -17.08 12.55 -12.81
CA ALA A 52 -16.75 11.96 -11.51
C ALA A 52 -15.58 12.70 -10.84
N ARG A 53 -14.54 13.05 -11.60
CA ARG A 53 -13.40 13.84 -11.10
C ARG A 53 -13.81 15.25 -10.66
N ARG A 54 -14.73 15.90 -11.38
CA ARG A 54 -15.27 17.23 -10.99
C ARG A 54 -16.15 17.15 -9.75
N GLN A 55 -16.95 16.09 -9.59
CA GLN A 55 -17.75 15.83 -8.38
C GLN A 55 -16.85 15.65 -7.15
N ARG A 56 -15.76 14.89 -7.27
CA ARG A 56 -14.76 14.70 -6.17
C ARG A 56 -14.01 15.98 -5.80
N LYS A 57 -13.97 16.97 -6.69
CA LYS A 57 -13.30 18.27 -6.47
C LYS A 57 -14.23 19.38 -6.00
N LYS A 58 -15.55 19.17 -5.94
CA LYS A 58 -16.46 20.17 -5.36
C LYS A 58 -16.31 20.17 -3.82
N PRO A 59 -16.04 21.32 -3.18
CA PRO A 59 -16.04 21.39 -1.72
C PRO A 59 -17.45 21.10 -1.20
N LYS A 60 -17.57 20.15 -0.25
CA LYS A 60 -18.83 19.87 0.44
C LYS A 60 -19.18 21.08 1.32
N LEU A 61 -20.11 21.91 0.87
CA LEU A 61 -20.78 22.88 1.73
C LEU A 61 -21.67 22.11 2.70
N LEU A 62 -21.19 21.91 3.93
CA LEU A 62 -22.02 21.44 5.03
C LEU A 62 -22.97 22.57 5.43
N VAL A 63 -24.21 22.49 4.96
CA VAL A 63 -25.32 23.25 5.54
C VAL A 63 -25.63 22.60 6.89
N TYR A 64 -25.16 23.21 7.98
CA TYR A 64 -25.63 22.86 9.31
C TYR A 64 -26.99 23.51 9.55
N SER A 65 -27.99 22.68 9.78
CA SER A 65 -29.29 23.07 10.33
C SER A 65 -29.11 23.66 11.74
N ALA A 66 -29.62 24.88 11.94
CA ALA A 66 -29.58 25.59 13.21
C ALA A 66 -30.36 24.86 14.33
N PRO A 67 -29.86 24.82 15.58
CA PRO A 67 -30.67 24.41 16.72
C PRO A 67 -31.50 25.59 17.28
N CYS A 68 -32.77 25.32 17.56
CA CYS A 68 -33.70 26.22 18.23
C CYS A 68 -33.22 26.63 19.63
N ARG A 69 -33.45 27.90 19.99
CA ARG A 69 -33.31 28.46 21.35
C ARG A 69 -34.46 28.02 22.27
N PRO A 70 -34.21 27.90 23.58
CA PRO A 70 -35.12 28.38 24.61
C PRO A 70 -34.58 29.65 25.28
N ALA A 71 -35.50 30.41 25.88
CA ALA A 71 -35.30 31.77 26.34
C ALA A 71 -35.07 31.87 27.86
N ARG A 72 -34.27 32.90 28.23
CA ARG A 72 -34.43 33.87 29.35
C ARG A 72 -33.79 33.66 30.74
N HIS A 73 -33.16 34.78 31.18
CA HIS A 73 -32.96 35.36 32.54
C HIS A 73 -31.94 34.65 33.48
N ASP A 74 -31.10 35.29 34.31
CA ASP A 74 -30.74 36.68 34.60
C ASP A 74 -29.43 36.67 35.47
N SER A 75 -28.66 37.76 35.42
CA SER A 75 -27.74 38.34 36.44
C SER A 75 -26.82 37.50 37.35
N GLY A 76 -25.54 37.89 37.42
CA GLY A 76 -24.72 37.70 38.64
C GLY A 76 -23.20 37.55 38.46
N ASN A 77 -22.45 38.59 38.77
CA ASN A 77 -20.98 38.65 38.84
C ASN A 77 -20.43 37.78 39.98
N THR A 78 -19.44 36.90 39.76
CA THR A 78 -18.47 36.52 40.82
C THR A 78 -17.16 36.02 40.20
N ILE A 79 -16.07 36.71 40.55
CA ILE A 79 -14.68 36.33 40.29
C ILE A 79 -14.36 35.10 41.13
N LEU A 80 -14.10 33.95 40.49
CA LEU A 80 -13.52 32.77 41.12
C LEU A 80 -12.56 32.11 40.12
N ASN A 81 -11.28 32.03 40.50
CA ASN A 81 -10.23 31.32 39.80
C ASN A 81 -10.66 29.86 39.58
N ASN A 82 -10.83 29.45 38.31
CA ASN A 82 -11.32 28.13 37.97
C ASN A 82 -10.18 27.25 37.38
N PRO A 83 -9.81 26.11 38.02
CA PRO A 83 -8.81 25.17 37.48
C PRO A 83 -9.20 24.55 36.13
N GLN A 84 -10.46 24.67 35.72
CA GLN A 84 -10.98 24.15 34.44
C GLN A 84 -10.40 24.85 33.19
N LEU A 85 -9.82 26.04 33.32
CA LEU A 85 -9.18 26.72 32.19
C LEU A 85 -7.86 26.06 31.78
N ASN A 86 -7.26 25.20 32.62
CA ASN A 86 -6.14 24.36 32.20
C ASN A 86 -6.59 23.06 31.53
N LEU A 87 -7.75 22.48 31.89
CA LEU A 87 -8.29 21.32 31.16
C LEU A 87 -8.81 21.70 29.76
N LEU A 88 -9.52 22.83 29.63
CA LEU A 88 -10.00 23.29 28.32
C LEU A 88 -8.88 23.77 27.40
N ARG A 89 -7.75 24.25 27.95
CA ARG A 89 -6.57 24.62 27.16
C ARG A 89 -5.78 23.40 26.69
N GLN A 90 -5.90 22.27 27.39
CA GLN A 90 -5.30 21.00 27.01
C GLN A 90 -6.18 20.26 25.98
N ASP A 91 -7.52 20.34 26.10
CA ASP A 91 -8.45 19.75 25.12
C ASP A 91 -8.56 20.55 23.81
N GLN A 92 -8.35 21.86 23.81
CA GLN A 92 -8.37 22.68 22.58
C GLN A 92 -7.12 22.56 21.69
N LEU A 93 -6.05 21.90 22.17
CA LEU A 93 -4.88 21.59 21.34
C LEU A 93 -4.96 20.19 20.70
N VAL A 94 -5.96 19.38 21.07
CA VAL A 94 -6.02 17.95 20.71
C VAL A 94 -6.99 17.67 19.57
N GLN A 95 -7.73 18.67 19.06
CA GLN A 95 -8.68 18.44 17.97
C GLN A 95 -8.36 19.30 16.73
N ASN A 96 -8.06 18.60 15.63
CA ASN A 96 -7.93 19.06 14.23
C ASN A 96 -6.62 19.72 13.78
N SER A 97 -5.51 19.00 13.86
CA SER A 97 -4.50 19.12 12.79
C SER A 97 -3.78 17.79 12.58
N ARG A 98 -4.27 17.00 11.61
CA ARG A 98 -3.46 15.94 11.01
C ARG A 98 -2.12 16.55 10.64
N SER A 99 -1.02 15.97 11.10
CA SER A 99 0.31 16.52 10.84
C SER A 99 0.53 16.63 9.33
N PRO A 100 0.99 17.78 8.81
CA PRO A 100 1.33 17.92 7.38
C PRO A 100 2.36 16.90 6.89
N LEU A 101 3.13 16.29 7.80
CA LEU A 101 4.08 15.22 7.49
C LEU A 101 3.38 13.93 7.05
N LEU A 102 2.22 13.60 7.65
CA LEU A 102 1.42 12.44 7.26
C LEU A 102 0.76 12.62 5.89
N ASP A 103 0.53 13.85 5.44
CA ASP A 103 0.04 14.08 4.07
C ASP A 103 1.17 13.92 3.04
N LYS A 104 2.40 14.30 3.41
CA LYS A 104 3.59 14.17 2.56
C LYS A 104 4.10 12.74 2.40
N ILE A 105 3.77 11.84 3.34
CA ILE A 105 4.27 10.45 3.34
C ILE A 105 3.92 9.68 2.06
N VAL A 106 2.79 9.99 1.44
CA VAL A 106 2.34 9.34 0.20
C VAL A 106 3.31 9.60 -0.95
N SER A 107 3.88 10.81 -1.00
CA SER A 107 4.88 11.22 -2.00
C SER A 107 6.32 10.81 -1.66
N PHE A 108 6.58 10.38 -0.42
CA PHE A 108 7.91 9.93 0.00
C PHE A 108 8.28 8.63 -0.73
N THR A 109 9.47 8.59 -1.32
CA THR A 109 9.92 7.49 -2.17
C THR A 109 11.41 7.19 -1.99
N ALA A 110 11.79 5.93 -2.19
CA ALA A 110 13.18 5.49 -2.20
C ALA A 110 13.91 5.81 -3.51
N CYS A 111 13.21 6.29 -4.53
CA CYS A 111 13.79 6.60 -5.84
C CYS A 111 14.70 7.84 -5.86
N GLN A 112 14.74 8.63 -4.78
CA GLN A 112 15.57 9.84 -4.69
C GLN A 112 16.46 9.80 -3.44
N PRO A 113 17.37 8.83 -3.31
CA PRO A 113 18.07 8.58 -2.06
C PRO A 113 19.04 9.71 -1.65
N ASP A 114 19.67 10.37 -2.62
CA ASP A 114 20.65 11.45 -2.45
C ASP A 114 20.05 12.87 -2.50
N SER A 115 18.72 12.98 -2.63
CA SER A 115 18.02 14.27 -2.62
C SER A 115 18.02 14.89 -1.22
N MET A 116 18.24 16.21 -1.16
CA MET A 116 18.14 16.99 0.07
C MET A 116 16.73 16.94 0.66
N GLU A 117 15.69 16.93 -0.18
CA GLU A 117 14.29 16.81 0.23
C GLU A 117 14.02 15.48 0.94
N THR A 118 14.57 14.38 0.41
CA THR A 118 14.48 13.05 1.03
C THR A 118 15.12 13.04 2.42
N GLU A 119 16.34 13.59 2.54
CA GLU A 119 17.05 13.66 3.82
C GLU A 119 16.32 14.54 4.84
N GLN A 120 15.88 15.74 4.42
CA GLN A 120 15.10 16.64 5.26
C GLN A 120 13.81 15.99 5.74
N PHE A 121 13.10 15.27 4.87
CA PHE A 121 11.87 14.58 5.25
C PHE A 121 12.13 13.47 6.28
N ILE A 122 13.18 12.67 6.09
CA ILE A 122 13.59 11.64 7.07
C ILE A 122 13.87 12.26 8.43
N ASN A 123 14.63 13.34 8.47
CA ASN A 123 14.99 14.03 9.71
C ASN A 123 13.76 14.64 10.41
N GLN A 124 12.89 15.30 9.65
CA GLN A 124 11.65 15.90 10.16
C GLN A 124 10.69 14.85 10.72
N PHE A 125 10.43 13.76 9.98
CA PHE A 125 9.52 12.71 10.41
C PHE A 125 10.05 11.95 11.63
N SER A 126 11.35 11.64 11.65
CA SER A 126 11.99 10.96 12.79
C SER A 126 11.93 11.81 14.06
N SER A 127 12.25 13.11 13.94
CA SER A 127 12.14 14.06 15.06
C SER A 127 10.71 14.17 15.58
N TRP A 128 9.73 14.27 14.66
CA TRP A 128 8.32 14.35 15.01
C TRP A 128 7.83 13.11 15.78
N ILE A 129 8.15 11.90 15.32
CA ILE A 129 7.76 10.66 16.03
C ILE A 129 8.47 10.54 17.37
N SER A 130 9.77 10.87 17.45
CA SER A 130 10.54 10.82 18.69
C SER A 130 9.96 11.77 19.74
N GLN A 131 9.62 13.00 19.35
CA GLN A 131 8.99 13.98 20.22
C GLN A 131 7.64 13.48 20.77
N ARG A 132 6.82 12.86 19.91
CA ARG A 132 5.54 12.26 20.36
C ARG A 132 5.75 11.15 21.37
N TYR A 133 6.74 10.29 21.13
CA TYR A 133 7.10 9.21 22.04
C TYR A 133 7.55 9.75 23.42
N GLU A 134 8.43 10.75 23.44
CA GLU A 134 8.88 11.42 24.67
C GLU A 134 7.72 12.08 25.44
N GLN A 135 6.78 12.68 24.71
CA GLN A 135 5.56 13.27 25.25
C GLN A 135 4.50 12.22 25.65
N ARG A 136 4.78 10.92 25.48
CA ARG A 136 3.86 9.81 25.71
C ARG A 136 2.54 9.92 24.94
N CYS A 137 2.59 10.57 23.78
CA CYS A 137 1.47 10.67 22.85
C CYS A 137 1.49 9.45 21.92
N LEU A 138 0.99 8.32 22.44
CA LEU A 138 0.98 7.01 21.77
C LEU A 138 -0.37 6.70 21.11
N ASP A 139 -0.99 7.69 20.48
CA ASP A 139 -2.20 7.45 19.70
C ASP A 139 -1.90 6.61 18.45
N THR A 140 -2.95 5.97 17.93
CA THR A 140 -2.82 5.04 16.80
C THR A 140 -2.87 5.74 15.44
N GLU A 141 -3.22 7.04 15.40
CA GLU A 141 -3.35 7.84 14.18
C GLU A 141 -2.09 7.82 13.29
N PRO A 142 -0.86 8.02 13.82
CA PRO A 142 0.33 8.03 12.99
C PRO A 142 0.81 6.64 12.57
N LEU A 143 0.28 5.55 13.12
CA LEU A 143 0.83 4.20 12.91
C LEU A 143 0.92 3.80 11.43
N PRO A 144 -0.11 3.98 10.58
CA PRO A 144 0.01 3.64 9.16
C PRO A 144 1.08 4.49 8.45
N GLY A 145 1.18 5.77 8.81
CA GLY A 145 2.21 6.67 8.30
C GLY A 145 3.62 6.27 8.75
N LEU A 146 3.77 5.79 9.98
CA LEU A 146 5.02 5.30 10.53
C LEU A 146 5.47 4.01 9.85
N VAL A 147 4.56 3.07 9.58
CA VAL A 147 4.86 1.86 8.80
C VAL A 147 5.35 2.24 7.41
N GLN A 148 4.60 3.10 6.70
CA GLN A 148 4.98 3.65 5.39
C GLN A 148 6.34 4.37 5.41
N PHE A 149 6.60 5.11 6.49
CA PHE A 149 7.87 5.79 6.70
C PHE A 149 9.02 4.81 6.87
N ASN A 150 8.88 3.83 7.77
CA ASN A 150 9.94 2.90 8.11
C ASN A 150 10.36 2.06 6.90
N ILE A 151 9.42 1.52 6.12
CA ILE A 151 9.77 0.76 4.91
C ILE A 151 10.45 1.65 3.87
N THR A 152 9.92 2.86 3.62
CA THR A 152 10.50 3.75 2.60
C THR A 152 11.88 4.28 3.01
N ARG A 153 12.05 4.68 4.28
CA ARG A 153 13.34 5.06 4.87
C ARG A 153 14.36 3.92 4.76
N SER A 154 13.93 2.68 5.03
CA SER A 154 14.83 1.53 4.98
C SER A 154 15.35 1.29 3.56
N LEU A 155 14.47 1.41 2.56
CA LEU A 155 14.86 1.32 1.16
C LEU A 155 15.81 2.47 0.75
N VAL A 156 15.59 3.71 1.24
CA VAL A 156 16.53 4.83 1.04
C VAL A 156 17.91 4.52 1.62
N VAL A 157 17.96 4.01 2.85
CA VAL A 157 19.24 3.67 3.52
C VAL A 157 19.97 2.58 2.75
N ASN A 158 19.28 1.51 2.35
CA ASN A 158 19.88 0.44 1.55
C ASN A 158 20.35 0.95 0.18
N ALA A 159 19.63 1.88 -0.45
CA ALA A 159 20.05 2.51 -1.69
C ALA A 159 21.36 3.29 -1.52
N LYS A 160 21.49 4.07 -0.44
CA LYS A 160 22.73 4.79 -0.10
C LYS A 160 23.89 3.82 0.15
N LEU A 161 23.66 2.74 0.89
CA LEU A 161 24.70 1.72 1.17
C LEU A 161 25.22 1.05 -0.10
N LEU A 162 24.34 0.83 -1.08
CA LEU A 162 24.68 0.25 -2.37
C LEU A 162 25.22 1.28 -3.38
N GLY A 163 25.31 2.56 -2.99
CA GLY A 163 25.81 3.64 -3.85
C GLY A 163 24.86 4.05 -4.98
N TYR A 164 23.56 3.79 -4.81
CA TYR A 164 22.54 4.26 -5.75
C TYR A 164 22.21 5.74 -5.54
N THR A 165 22.20 6.48 -6.64
CA THR A 165 21.77 7.88 -6.72
C THR A 165 20.38 7.99 -7.35
N SER A 166 19.78 9.18 -7.30
CA SER A 166 18.49 9.49 -7.93
C SER A 166 18.48 9.16 -9.42
N GLU A 167 19.58 9.45 -10.12
CA GLU A 167 19.75 9.11 -11.55
C GLU A 167 19.74 7.59 -11.76
N ARG A 168 20.47 6.86 -10.90
CA ARG A 168 20.53 5.39 -10.95
C ARG A 168 19.26 4.72 -10.42
N MET A 169 18.27 5.47 -9.95
CA MET A 169 16.97 4.97 -9.51
C MET A 169 15.82 5.41 -10.43
N ALA A 170 16.13 6.02 -11.58
CA ALA A 170 15.15 6.43 -12.57
C ALA A 170 14.36 5.23 -13.13
N PRO A 171 13.12 5.42 -13.64
CA PRO A 171 12.27 4.31 -14.09
C PRO A 171 12.88 3.37 -15.15
N SER A 172 13.83 3.85 -15.95
CA SER A 172 14.54 3.08 -16.97
C SER A 172 15.94 2.63 -16.53
N ALA A 173 16.32 2.89 -15.28
CA ALA A 173 17.62 2.52 -14.74
C ALA A 173 17.78 1.00 -14.64
N ARG A 174 19.03 0.56 -14.70
CA ARG A 174 19.41 -0.85 -14.56
C ARG A 174 20.40 -1.02 -13.42
N SER A 175 20.28 -2.14 -12.72
CA SER A 175 21.17 -2.52 -11.62
C SER A 175 22.63 -2.55 -12.10
N SER A 176 23.49 -1.81 -11.39
CA SER A 176 24.93 -1.85 -11.63
C SER A 176 25.53 -3.20 -11.23
N LEU A 177 24.83 -4.00 -10.43
CA LEU A 177 25.31 -5.31 -9.93
C LEU A 177 25.38 -6.37 -11.03
N THR A 178 24.75 -6.12 -12.19
CA THR A 178 24.83 -6.98 -13.39
C THR A 178 26.11 -6.78 -14.21
N SER A 179 26.96 -5.81 -13.86
CA SER A 179 28.17 -5.54 -14.63
C SER A 179 29.25 -6.59 -14.38
N LEU A 180 29.66 -7.29 -15.45
CA LEU A 180 30.75 -8.30 -15.45
C LEU A 180 32.12 -7.73 -15.01
N SER A 181 32.26 -6.40 -14.94
CA SER A 181 33.50 -5.72 -14.57
C SER A 181 33.69 -5.49 -13.07
N ILE A 182 32.72 -5.84 -12.22
CA ILE A 182 32.79 -5.57 -10.78
C ILE A 182 33.52 -6.70 -10.05
N SER A 183 34.60 -6.35 -9.35
CA SER A 183 35.37 -7.28 -8.51
C SER A 183 34.52 -7.81 -7.35
N GLU A 184 34.70 -9.08 -6.99
CA GLU A 184 34.03 -9.70 -5.85
C GLU A 184 34.35 -9.01 -4.52
N SER A 185 35.56 -8.42 -4.42
CA SER A 185 35.98 -7.58 -3.28
C SER A 185 35.09 -6.36 -3.05
N TYR A 186 34.46 -5.83 -4.09
CA TYR A 186 33.52 -4.71 -3.98
C TYR A 186 32.24 -5.15 -3.25
N PHE A 187 31.75 -6.35 -3.52
CA PHE A 187 30.54 -6.87 -2.88
C PHE A 187 30.75 -7.21 -1.41
N HIS A 188 31.97 -7.60 -1.01
CA HIS A 188 32.29 -7.83 0.41
C HIS A 188 32.24 -6.59 1.30
N ALA A 189 32.21 -5.39 0.71
CA ALA A 189 31.98 -4.14 1.45
C ALA A 189 30.51 -3.97 1.88
N PHE A 190 29.57 -4.72 1.30
CA PHE A 190 28.16 -4.64 1.63
C PHE A 190 27.78 -5.57 2.79
N PRO A 191 26.76 -5.20 3.59
CA PRO A 191 26.12 -6.13 4.52
C PRO A 191 25.76 -7.44 3.81
N ALA A 192 25.98 -8.59 4.46
CA ALA A 192 25.81 -9.91 3.85
C ALA A 192 24.43 -10.10 3.20
N SER A 193 23.38 -9.54 3.82
CA SER A 193 22.00 -9.53 3.35
C SER A 193 21.73 -8.70 2.09
N LEU A 194 22.60 -7.72 1.77
CA LEU A 194 22.52 -6.88 0.57
C LEU A 194 23.53 -7.27 -0.50
N GLN A 195 24.38 -8.26 -0.26
CA GLN A 195 25.26 -8.79 -1.30
C GLN A 195 24.42 -9.36 -2.45
N PRO A 196 24.86 -9.16 -3.71
CA PRO A 196 24.12 -9.63 -4.88
C PRO A 196 24.07 -11.16 -4.90
N THR A 197 22.91 -11.71 -5.23
CA THR A 197 22.77 -13.14 -5.51
C THR A 197 23.39 -13.49 -6.86
N ALA A 198 23.62 -14.78 -7.11
CA ALA A 198 24.03 -15.26 -8.42
C ALA A 198 23.03 -14.85 -9.52
N LEU A 199 21.72 -14.81 -9.22
CA LEU A 199 20.71 -14.42 -10.20
C LEU A 199 20.76 -12.92 -10.52
N GLN A 200 20.93 -12.07 -9.50
CA GLN A 200 21.10 -10.62 -9.70
C GLN A 200 22.31 -10.27 -10.56
N ARG A 201 23.39 -11.05 -10.49
CA ARG A 201 24.59 -10.84 -11.31
C ARG A 201 24.36 -11.17 -12.79
N ASN A 202 23.36 -11.98 -13.13
CA ASN A 202 23.14 -12.52 -14.48
C ASN A 202 21.86 -12.01 -15.16
N VAL A 203 20.90 -11.46 -14.41
CA VAL A 203 19.61 -11.01 -14.93
C VAL A 203 19.56 -9.49 -14.92
N HIS A 204 19.32 -8.85 -16.06
CA HIS A 204 19.06 -7.40 -16.08
C HIS A 204 17.76 -7.07 -15.36
N HIS A 205 17.82 -6.13 -14.42
CA HIS A 205 16.68 -5.73 -13.61
C HIS A 205 16.81 -4.28 -13.12
N HIS A 206 15.71 -3.72 -12.63
CA HIS A 206 15.72 -2.39 -12.02
C HIS A 206 16.33 -2.43 -10.60
N PRO A 207 17.16 -1.44 -10.21
CA PRO A 207 17.82 -1.35 -8.90
C PRO A 207 16.94 -1.42 -7.65
N TRP A 208 15.61 -1.29 -7.77
CA TRP A 208 14.73 -1.28 -6.60
C TRP A 208 14.70 -2.66 -5.92
N ILE A 209 14.93 -3.73 -6.70
CA ILE A 209 15.03 -5.10 -6.20
C ILE A 209 16.26 -5.25 -5.29
N ASP A 210 17.37 -4.58 -5.63
CA ASP A 210 18.62 -4.65 -4.86
C ASP A 210 18.48 -4.09 -3.45
N LEU A 211 17.49 -3.22 -3.22
CA LEU A 211 17.25 -2.57 -1.93
C LEU A 211 16.66 -3.51 -0.88
N LEU A 212 16.18 -4.70 -1.28
CA LEU A 212 15.55 -5.66 -0.39
C LEU A 212 16.60 -6.52 0.34
N PRO A 213 16.60 -6.56 1.69
CA PRO A 213 17.61 -7.30 2.43
C PRO A 213 17.40 -8.82 2.42
N VAL A 214 16.37 -9.33 1.75
CA VAL A 214 16.08 -10.77 1.70
C VAL A 214 16.41 -11.32 0.32
N ALA A 215 17.49 -12.10 0.24
CA ALA A 215 18.01 -12.68 -1.00
C ALA A 215 16.94 -13.51 -1.76
N GLU A 216 16.17 -14.33 -1.06
CA GLU A 216 15.15 -15.19 -1.68
C GLU A 216 14.02 -14.37 -2.31
N LEU A 217 13.62 -13.24 -1.70
CA LEU A 217 12.62 -12.35 -2.28
C LEU A 217 13.13 -11.73 -3.57
N ARG A 218 14.37 -11.24 -3.57
CA ARG A 218 15.03 -10.70 -4.76
C ARG A 218 15.03 -11.72 -5.89
N ASP A 219 15.48 -12.94 -5.60
CA ASP A 219 15.51 -14.01 -6.58
C ASP A 219 14.12 -14.40 -7.09
N ASN A 220 13.10 -14.43 -6.22
CA ASN A 220 11.74 -14.72 -6.63
C ASN A 220 11.20 -13.67 -7.59
N LEU A 221 11.51 -12.38 -7.36
CA LEU A 221 11.15 -11.28 -8.27
C LEU A 221 11.85 -11.41 -9.62
N LEU A 222 13.14 -11.79 -9.62
CA LEU A 222 13.93 -11.94 -10.84
C LEU A 222 13.56 -13.17 -11.68
N ARG A 223 12.99 -14.21 -11.06
CA ARG A 223 12.47 -15.37 -11.79
C ARG A 223 11.19 -15.06 -12.55
N GLN A 224 10.49 -13.98 -12.22
CA GLN A 224 9.29 -13.54 -12.94
C GLN A 224 9.67 -12.59 -14.07
N LEU A 225 8.94 -12.67 -15.19
CA LEU A 225 9.04 -11.67 -16.24
C LEU A 225 8.37 -10.37 -15.76
N GLU A 226 8.95 -9.21 -16.08
CA GLU A 226 8.39 -7.90 -15.67
C GLU A 226 6.94 -7.69 -16.13
N THR A 227 6.50 -8.39 -17.17
CA THR A 227 5.12 -8.33 -17.70
C THR A 227 4.11 -9.19 -16.94
N THR A 228 4.56 -10.10 -16.08
CA THR A 228 3.69 -11.08 -15.39
C THR A 228 3.08 -10.54 -14.10
N TYR A 229 3.58 -9.42 -13.59
CA TYR A 229 3.05 -8.76 -12.40
C TYR A 229 3.18 -7.24 -12.52
N ASN A 230 2.35 -6.51 -11.76
CA ASN A 230 2.41 -5.06 -11.71
C ASN A 230 3.41 -4.62 -10.62
N ALA A 231 4.65 -4.31 -11.00
CA ALA A 231 5.69 -3.87 -10.07
C ALA A 231 5.30 -2.61 -9.28
N ALA A 232 4.56 -1.68 -9.90
CA ALA A 232 4.05 -0.50 -9.21
C ALA A 232 2.99 -0.84 -8.16
N GLN A 233 2.18 -1.88 -8.39
CA GLN A 233 1.22 -2.37 -7.39
C GLN A 233 1.94 -3.07 -6.23
N LEU A 234 2.90 -3.94 -6.53
CA LEU A 234 3.71 -4.60 -5.51
C LEU A 234 4.41 -3.56 -4.62
N CYS A 235 5.02 -2.53 -5.22
CA CYS A 235 5.65 -1.44 -4.47
C CYS A 235 4.66 -0.69 -3.57
N ARG A 236 3.43 -0.41 -4.04
CA ARG A 236 2.39 0.21 -3.22
C ARG A 236 1.95 -0.67 -2.05
N ASP A 237 1.80 -1.97 -2.30
CA ASP A 237 1.41 -2.93 -1.27
C ASP A 237 2.53 -3.08 -0.24
N MET A 238 3.79 -3.26 -0.66
CA MET A 238 4.93 -3.31 0.26
C MET A 238 5.00 -2.08 1.18
N ARG A 239 4.61 -0.91 0.67
CA ARG A 239 4.57 0.33 1.46
C ARG A 239 3.34 0.46 2.36
N GLY A 240 2.30 -0.33 2.16
CA GLY A 240 1.04 -0.23 2.89
C GLY A 240 0.15 0.92 2.49
N LEU A 241 0.06 1.16 1.18
CA LEU A 241 -0.83 2.15 0.58
C LEU A 241 -2.23 1.61 0.25
N GLN A 242 -2.53 0.33 0.53
CA GLN A 242 -3.85 -0.27 0.31
C GLN A 242 -4.39 -0.94 1.58
N VAL A 243 -5.62 -0.56 1.93
CA VAL A 243 -6.46 -1.30 2.88
C VAL A 243 -7.07 -2.48 2.13
N VAL A 244 -6.89 -3.70 2.63
CA VAL A 244 -7.67 -4.87 2.20
C VAL A 244 -8.61 -5.29 3.32
N SER A 245 -9.64 -6.07 2.98
CA SER A 245 -10.65 -6.55 3.93
C SER A 245 -10.09 -7.39 5.09
N SER A 246 -8.86 -7.92 4.96
CA SER A 246 -8.13 -8.65 5.99
C SER A 246 -7.07 -7.83 6.74
N GLY A 247 -6.94 -6.53 6.48
CA GLY A 247 -5.96 -5.62 7.11
C GLY A 247 -5.19 -4.77 6.10
N HIS A 248 -4.07 -4.16 6.50
CA HIS A 248 -3.17 -3.49 5.56
C HIS A 248 -2.18 -4.52 4.99
N GLY A 249 -2.09 -4.61 3.66
CA GLY A 249 -1.25 -5.57 2.96
C GLY A 249 0.21 -5.13 2.88
N ASP A 250 0.91 -5.09 4.02
CA ASP A 250 2.12 -4.29 4.22
C ASP A 250 3.38 -5.14 4.48
N VAL A 251 4.53 -4.49 4.32
CA VAL A 251 5.80 -4.95 4.92
C VAL A 251 6.14 -4.00 6.07
N ILE A 252 6.38 -4.57 7.24
CA ILE A 252 6.73 -3.82 8.45
C ILE A 252 8.23 -3.96 8.69
N VAL A 253 8.89 -2.82 8.95
CA VAL A 253 10.31 -2.79 9.32
C VAL A 253 10.43 -2.33 10.77
N TRP A 254 10.88 -3.25 11.62
CA TRP A 254 11.06 -3.10 13.06
C TRP A 254 12.48 -2.70 13.46
N GLY A 255 13.48 -3.08 12.64
CA GLY A 255 14.89 -2.97 12.98
C GLY A 255 15.72 -2.29 11.91
N GLU A 256 16.98 -2.69 11.82
CA GLU A 256 17.93 -2.11 10.87
C GLU A 256 17.53 -2.39 9.41
N PRO A 257 17.67 -1.40 8.50
CA PRO A 257 17.23 -1.52 7.11
C PRO A 257 17.80 -2.72 6.34
N TRP A 258 19.04 -3.08 6.62
CA TRP A 258 19.73 -4.18 5.95
C TRP A 258 19.57 -5.51 6.68
N ASP A 259 19.00 -5.58 7.89
CA ASP A 259 18.86 -6.85 8.63
C ASP A 259 17.53 -7.55 8.31
N PRO A 260 17.53 -8.75 7.70
CA PRO A 260 16.31 -9.52 7.43
C PRO A 260 15.46 -9.81 8.67
N HIS A 261 16.06 -9.91 9.86
CA HIS A 261 15.34 -10.19 11.11
C HIS A 261 14.55 -8.98 11.62
N GLY A 262 14.78 -7.80 11.05
CA GLY A 262 13.98 -6.61 11.30
C GLY A 262 12.74 -6.51 10.43
N TRP A 263 12.48 -7.45 9.52
CA TRP A 263 11.43 -7.34 8.51
C TRP A 263 10.31 -8.35 8.73
N GLU A 264 9.06 -7.90 8.63
CA GLU A 264 7.85 -8.71 8.76
C GLU A 264 6.93 -8.48 7.55
N VAL A 265 6.30 -9.55 7.05
CA VAL A 265 5.21 -9.44 6.06
C VAL A 265 3.86 -9.71 6.73
N THR A 266 2.84 -8.90 6.43
CA THR A 266 1.49 -9.15 6.96
C THR A 266 0.84 -10.35 6.26
N GLU A 267 -0.14 -10.96 6.93
CA GLU A 267 -0.92 -12.06 6.32
C GLU A 267 -1.56 -11.65 4.98
N ALA A 268 -2.13 -10.45 4.92
CA ALA A 268 -2.70 -9.87 3.70
C ALA A 268 -1.67 -9.78 2.57
N PHE A 269 -0.43 -9.37 2.87
CA PHE A 269 0.64 -9.33 1.88
C PHE A 269 0.98 -10.73 1.36
N VAL A 270 1.09 -11.71 2.26
CA VAL A 270 1.39 -13.11 1.89
C VAL A 270 0.27 -13.73 1.05
N GLN A 271 -0.99 -13.46 1.39
CA GLN A 271 -2.15 -13.91 0.62
C GLN A 271 -2.15 -13.36 -0.81
N LYS A 272 -1.79 -12.08 -0.97
CA LYS A 272 -1.78 -11.39 -2.28
C LYS A 272 -0.54 -11.71 -3.11
N TRP A 273 0.62 -11.84 -2.48
CA TRP A 273 1.91 -12.04 -3.13
C TRP A 273 2.63 -13.33 -2.65
N PRO A 274 1.96 -14.52 -2.66
CA PRO A 274 2.51 -15.73 -2.05
C PRO A 274 3.79 -16.22 -2.74
N TRP A 275 3.96 -15.92 -4.04
CA TRP A 275 5.15 -16.27 -4.80
C TRP A 275 6.36 -15.38 -4.47
N VAL A 276 6.16 -14.15 -4.00
CA VAL A 276 7.26 -13.22 -3.64
C VAL A 276 8.00 -13.75 -2.42
N VAL A 277 7.28 -14.26 -1.42
CA VAL A 277 7.84 -14.73 -0.14
C VAL A 277 8.19 -16.23 -0.14
N ARG A 278 7.88 -16.94 -1.23
CA ARG A 278 8.02 -18.40 -1.32
C ARG A 278 9.44 -18.84 -1.01
N GLY A 279 9.56 -19.83 -0.11
CA GLY A 279 10.85 -20.45 0.23
C GLY A 279 11.76 -19.60 1.12
N SER A 280 11.39 -18.36 1.44
CA SER A 280 12.19 -17.51 2.33
C SER A 280 12.00 -17.93 3.79
N ARG A 281 12.94 -18.75 4.29
CA ARG A 281 12.92 -19.24 5.68
C ARG A 281 13.25 -18.13 6.67
N SER A 282 14.22 -17.28 6.34
CA SER A 282 14.65 -16.14 7.17
C SER A 282 13.51 -15.14 7.37
N LEU A 283 12.81 -14.74 6.31
CA LEU A 283 11.67 -13.84 6.41
C LEU A 283 10.50 -14.46 7.17
N LEU A 284 10.23 -15.76 6.98
CA LEU A 284 9.19 -16.46 7.73
C LEU A 284 9.49 -16.49 9.23
N GLN A 285 10.74 -16.80 9.61
CA GLN A 285 11.19 -16.79 11.00
C GLN A 285 11.06 -15.41 11.62
N SER A 286 11.55 -14.38 10.93
CA SER A 286 11.41 -12.97 11.35
C SER A 286 9.94 -12.56 11.52
N THR A 287 9.12 -12.87 10.53
CA THR A 287 7.68 -12.58 10.55
C THR A 287 7.00 -13.22 11.76
N ASN A 288 7.22 -14.51 11.99
CA ASN A 288 6.62 -15.22 13.11
C ASN A 288 7.18 -14.79 14.47
N TYR A 289 8.45 -14.35 14.53
CA TYR A 289 9.01 -13.75 15.74
C TYR A 289 8.25 -12.48 16.13
N TRP A 290 8.09 -11.52 15.21
CA TRP A 290 7.40 -10.26 15.50
C TRP A 290 5.91 -10.43 15.76
N ARG A 291 5.24 -11.34 15.03
CA ARG A 291 3.85 -11.71 15.30
C ARG A 291 3.66 -12.30 16.70
N ALA A 292 4.58 -13.16 17.14
CA ALA A 292 4.53 -13.73 18.49
C ALA A 292 4.68 -12.66 19.59
N GLN A 293 5.48 -11.60 19.37
CA GLN A 293 5.58 -10.48 20.32
C GLN A 293 4.23 -9.76 20.56
N ARG A 294 3.31 -9.85 19.59
CA ARG A 294 1.97 -9.26 19.65
C ARG A 294 0.87 -10.29 19.94
N GLY A 295 1.22 -11.55 20.17
CA GLY A 295 0.25 -12.64 20.38
C GLY A 295 -0.52 -13.04 19.12
N GLU A 296 -0.02 -12.70 17.93
CA GLU A 296 -0.63 -13.08 16.65
C GLU A 296 -0.25 -14.53 16.26
N PRO A 297 -1.15 -15.26 15.57
CA PRO A 297 -0.87 -16.63 15.13
C PRO A 297 0.25 -16.66 14.09
N ALA A 298 1.07 -17.72 14.14
CA ALA A 298 2.15 -17.93 13.17
C ALA A 298 1.60 -18.13 11.75
N LEU A 299 2.28 -17.54 10.76
CA LEU A 299 2.00 -17.73 9.34
C LEU A 299 2.77 -18.94 8.80
N SER A 300 2.25 -19.47 7.68
CA SER A 300 2.90 -20.49 6.86
C SER A 300 2.90 -20.05 5.40
N PHE A 301 4.06 -19.79 4.82
CA PHE A 301 4.15 -19.41 3.40
C PHE A 301 3.77 -20.55 2.43
N GLN A 302 3.70 -21.80 2.91
CA GLN A 302 3.32 -22.95 2.08
C GLN A 302 1.80 -23.13 1.96
N SER A 303 1.05 -22.55 2.89
CA SER A 303 -0.40 -22.70 2.96
C SER A 303 -1.14 -21.82 1.95
N TYR A 304 -0.45 -20.89 1.30
CA TYR A 304 -1.04 -20.00 0.30
C TYR A 304 -0.78 -20.54 -1.11
N PRO A 305 -1.83 -20.86 -1.88
CA PRO A 305 -1.65 -21.41 -3.22
C PRO A 305 -0.89 -20.41 -4.10
N ALA A 306 0.07 -20.89 -4.89
CA ALA A 306 0.51 -20.09 -6.04
C ALA A 306 -0.74 -19.83 -6.89
N ALA A 307 -0.96 -18.60 -7.32
CA ALA A 307 -1.81 -18.38 -8.48
C ALA A 307 -1.25 -19.24 -9.63
N ASN A 308 -1.99 -20.27 -10.02
CA ASN A 308 -1.57 -21.19 -11.07
C ASN A 308 -1.32 -20.43 -12.37
N GLY A 309 -0.09 -20.48 -12.88
CA GLY A 309 0.24 -20.23 -14.28
C GLY A 309 -0.05 -18.83 -14.85
N GLY A 310 1.00 -18.07 -15.10
CA GLY A 310 1.06 -17.13 -16.24
C GLY A 310 0.33 -15.79 -16.13
N ALA A 311 -0.51 -15.58 -15.12
CA ALA A 311 -1.02 -14.26 -14.81
C ALA A 311 -1.23 -14.18 -13.30
N ASN A 312 -0.47 -13.33 -12.59
CA ASN A 312 -1.11 -12.68 -11.44
C ASN A 312 -2.27 -11.91 -12.06
N PRO A 313 -3.53 -12.30 -11.81
CA PRO A 313 -4.62 -11.46 -12.27
C PRO A 313 -4.33 -10.08 -11.70
N ARG A 314 -4.47 -9.03 -12.52
CA ARG A 314 -4.68 -7.69 -11.98
C ARG A 314 -5.78 -7.88 -10.95
N VAL A 315 -5.41 -7.88 -9.67
CA VAL A 315 -6.31 -8.28 -8.59
C VAL A 315 -7.53 -7.39 -8.74
N HIS A 316 -8.62 -7.99 -9.22
CA HIS A 316 -9.91 -7.31 -9.23
C HIS A 316 -10.18 -7.00 -7.76
N GLU A 317 -10.38 -5.71 -7.47
CA GLU A 317 -10.86 -5.24 -6.18
C GLU A 317 -11.97 -6.20 -5.73
N VAL A 318 -11.75 -6.88 -4.62
CA VAL A 318 -12.78 -7.70 -4.00
C VAL A 318 -13.85 -6.71 -3.55
N GLU A 319 -14.99 -6.71 -4.24
CA GLU A 319 -16.16 -5.90 -3.86
C GLU A 319 -16.54 -6.23 -2.41
N GLU A 320 -16.39 -5.24 -1.52
CA GLU A 320 -16.88 -5.30 -0.15
C GLU A 320 -18.41 -5.49 -0.17
N HIS A 321 -18.85 -6.67 0.26
CA HIS A 321 -20.25 -6.90 0.64
C HIS A 321 -20.54 -6.12 1.92
N LEU A 322 -21.05 -4.90 1.76
CA LEU A 322 -21.71 -4.17 2.84
C LEU A 322 -23.05 -4.83 3.16
N GLY A 323 -23.04 -5.74 4.14
CA GLY A 323 -24.26 -6.16 4.82
C GLY A 323 -24.82 -5.02 5.65
N SER A 324 -26.04 -4.58 5.35
CA SER A 324 -26.83 -3.72 6.22
C SER A 324 -27.53 -4.56 7.29
N PRO A 325 -27.52 -4.19 8.59
CA PRO A 325 -28.51 -4.68 9.53
C PRO A 325 -29.83 -3.90 9.38
N ALA A 326 -30.90 -4.58 9.76
CA ALA A 326 -32.32 -4.32 9.51
C ALA A 326 -32.87 -2.95 9.94
#